data_AF-A0A419ES84-F1
#
_entry.id   AF-A0A419ES84-F1
#
_cell.length_a   1.000
_cell.length_b   1.000
_cell.length_c   1.000
_cell.angle_alpha   90.00
_cell.angle_beta   90.00
_cell.angle_gamma   90.00
#
_symmetry.space_group_name_H-M   'P 1'
#
loop_
_entity.id
_entity.type
_entity.pdbx_description
1 polymer ?
#
loop_
_entity_poly.entity_id
_entity_poly.type
_entity_poly.pdbx_seq_one_letter_code
_entity_poly.pdbx_strand_id
1 'polypeptide(L)'
;MHSTAKGLRFHTKELLDSVSRGEEVVITFRGKPYAKLVPIKKLKINKEKSNELFGIWKDREDIKNVKEFVREIRKGRYYDN
;
A
#
# COMPACT_ATOMS: atom_id res chain seq x y z
N MET A 1 -5.18 -1.08 14.86
CA MET A 1 -4.42 -2.01 15.74
C MET A 1 -4.36 -1.46 17.17
N HIS A 2 -4.19 -2.28 18.22
CA HIS A 2 -4.01 -1.83 19.61
C HIS A 2 -2.74 -2.45 20.22
N SER A 3 -2.05 -1.73 21.10
CA SER A 3 -0.92 -2.23 21.89
C SER A 3 -0.93 -1.63 23.29
N THR A 4 -0.31 -2.28 24.26
CA THR A 4 -0.19 -1.74 25.63
C THR A 4 1.07 -0.90 25.77
N ALA A 5 1.19 -0.09 26.82
CA ALA A 5 2.44 0.62 27.12
C ALA A 5 3.64 -0.34 27.30
N LYS A 6 3.39 -1.56 27.83
CA LYS A 6 4.39 -2.63 27.87
C LYS A 6 4.78 -3.06 26.45
N GLY A 7 3.79 -3.30 25.60
CA GLY A 7 3.98 -3.64 24.19
C GLY A 7 4.76 -2.58 23.42
N LEU A 8 4.49 -1.29 23.68
CA LEU A 8 5.24 -0.17 23.11
C LEU A 8 6.74 -0.23 23.42
N ARG A 9 7.11 -0.62 24.64
CA ARG A 9 8.50 -0.73 25.08
C ARG A 9 9.24 -1.93 24.48
N PHE A 10 8.58 -3.08 24.37
CA PHE A 10 9.23 -4.32 23.95
C PHE A 10 9.15 -4.58 22.44
N HIS A 11 8.12 -4.06 21.76
CA HIS A 11 7.84 -4.31 20.35
C HIS A 11 7.94 -3.04 19.49
N THR A 12 8.80 -2.10 19.88
CA THR A 12 8.88 -0.78 19.23
C THR A 12 9.11 -0.90 17.72
N LYS A 13 9.99 -1.81 17.27
CA LYS A 13 10.28 -2.03 15.85
C LYS A 13 9.03 -2.43 15.05
N GLU A 14 8.32 -3.45 15.52
CA GLU A 14 7.11 -3.96 14.85
C GLU A 14 6.00 -2.90 14.77
N LEU A 15 5.85 -2.11 15.84
CA LEU A 15 4.88 -1.01 15.88
C LEU A 15 5.25 0.10 14.89
N LEU A 16 6.54 0.46 14.80
CA LEU A 16 7.01 1.43 13.81
C LEU A 16 6.85 0.91 12.39
N ASP A 17 7.10 -0.38 12.14
CA ASP A 17 6.89 -1.01 10.84
C ASP A 17 5.40 -0.97 10.44
N SER A 18 4.47 -1.29 11.35
CA SER A 18 3.03 -1.11 11.15
C SER A 18 2.65 0.32 10.78
N VAL A 19 3.14 1.29 11.56
CA VAL A 19 2.89 2.71 11.29
C VAL A 19 3.50 3.15 9.96
N SER A 20 4.66 2.62 9.57
CA SER A 20 5.29 2.93 8.28
C SER A 20 4.47 2.43 7.08
N ARG A 21 3.71 1.33 7.24
CA ARG A 21 2.78 0.80 6.23
C ARG A 21 1.48 1.60 6.14
N GLY A 22 1.28 2.58 7.01
CA GLY A 22 0.09 3.42 7.03
C GLY A 22 -0.96 3.01 8.07
N GLU A 23 -0.67 2.02 8.92
CA GLU A 23 -1.59 1.58 9.97
C GLU A 23 -1.58 2.56 11.16
N GLU A 24 -2.73 2.74 11.81
CA GLU A 24 -2.82 3.43 13.09
C GLU A 24 -2.80 2.45 14.27
N VAL A 25 -1.98 2.74 15.28
CA VAL A 25 -1.87 1.93 16.50
C VAL A 25 -2.32 2.75 17.70
N VAL A 26 -3.37 2.29 18.38
CA VAL A 26 -3.81 2.85 19.66
C VAL A 26 -3.00 2.21 20.78
N ILE A 27 -2.35 3.03 21.61
CA ILE A 27 -1.62 2.61 22.80
C ILE A 27 -2.52 2.74 24.02
N THR A 28 -2.66 1.66 24.78
CA THR A 28 -3.41 1.62 26.03
C THR A 28 -2.50 1.64 27.24
N PHE A 29 -2.95 2.30 28.31
CA PHE A 29 -2.31 2.28 29.63
C PHE A 29 -3.35 1.91 30.68
N ARG A 30 -3.07 0.86 31.46
CA ARG A 30 -4.02 0.31 32.46
C ARG A 30 -5.42 0.03 31.87
N GLY A 31 -5.47 -0.55 30.67
CA GLY A 31 -6.70 -0.92 29.97
C GLY A 31 -7.45 0.22 29.29
N LYS A 32 -6.98 1.47 29.41
CA LYS A 32 -7.62 2.64 28.78
C LYS A 32 -6.82 3.13 27.58
N PRO A 33 -7.45 3.51 26.45
CA PRO A 33 -6.78 4.23 25.38
C PRO A 33 -6.08 5.48 25.94
N TYR A 34 -4.81 5.65 25.60
CA TYR A 34 -3.97 6.72 26.15
C TYR A 34 -3.28 7.56 25.07
N ALA A 35 -2.77 6.91 24.02
CA ALA A 35 -2.11 7.59 22.91
C ALA A 35 -2.37 6.87 21.59
N LYS A 36 -2.00 7.49 20.46
CA LYS A 36 -2.05 6.88 19.13
C LYS A 36 -0.75 7.15 18.38
N LEU A 37 -0.18 6.10 17.79
CA LEU A 37 0.87 6.22 16.79
C LEU A 37 0.21 6.33 15.42
N VAL A 38 0.54 7.41 14.72
CA VAL A 38 0.04 7.70 13.38
C VAL A 38 1.20 7.91 12.41
N PRO A 39 1.06 7.50 11.14
CA PRO A 39 2.07 7.78 10.14
C PRO A 39 2.21 9.28 9.96
N ILE A 40 3.44 9.80 10.02
CA ILE A 40 3.70 11.17 9.63
C ILE A 40 3.60 11.22 8.11
N LYS A 41 2.53 11.83 7.60
CA LYS A 41 2.41 12.16 6.18
C LYS A 41 3.51 13.17 5.86
N LYS A 42 4.65 12.69 5.35
CA LYS A 42 5.59 13.59 4.66
C LYS A 42 4.76 14.27 3.58
N LEU A 43 4.71 15.60 3.59
CA LEU A 43 4.35 16.35 2.40
C LEU A 43 5.23 15.75 1.31
N LYS A 44 4.62 15.03 0.38
CA LYS A 44 5.34 14.54 -0.78
C LYS A 44 5.80 15.82 -1.46
N ILE A 45 7.05 16.24 -1.21
CA ILE A 45 7.81 16.85 -2.29
C ILE A 45 7.70 15.78 -3.35
N ASN A 46 6.89 16.06 -4.36
CA ASN A 46 6.71 15.21 -5.52
C ASN A 46 8.07 15.16 -6.23
N LYS A 47 9.05 14.46 -5.65
CA LYS A 47 9.84 13.57 -6.48
C LYS A 47 8.83 12.55 -6.90
N GLU A 48 8.22 12.83 -8.05
CA GLU A 48 7.83 11.80 -8.99
C GLU A 48 9.00 10.81 -9.04
N LYS A 49 9.01 9.85 -8.12
CA LYS A 49 9.48 8.53 -8.48
C LYS A 49 8.41 8.07 -9.44
N SER A 50 8.53 8.50 -10.69
CA SER A 50 7.96 7.79 -11.81
C SER A 50 8.40 6.35 -11.57
N ASN A 51 7.48 5.55 -11.03
CA ASN A 51 7.73 4.13 -10.98
C ASN A 51 7.87 3.78 -12.45
N GLU A 52 9.03 3.32 -12.89
CA GLU A 52 9.28 2.99 -14.31
C GLU A 52 8.20 2.01 -14.84
N LEU A 53 7.56 1.29 -13.93
CA LEU A 53 6.45 0.38 -14.17
C LEU A 53 5.09 1.06 -14.43
N PHE A 54 4.86 2.29 -13.94
CA PHE A 54 3.61 3.01 -14.19
C PHE A 54 3.73 3.85 -15.46
N GLY A 55 2.84 3.63 -16.42
CA GLY A 55 2.81 4.37 -17.69
C GLY A 55 3.54 3.69 -18.86
N ILE A 56 3.98 2.42 -18.72
CA ILE A 56 4.59 1.65 -19.83
C ILE A 56 3.70 1.68 -21.09
N TRP A 57 2.38 1.76 -20.94
CA TRP A 57 1.43 1.76 -22.06
C TRP A 57 0.92 3.16 -22.43
N LYS A 58 1.53 4.22 -21.89
CA LYS A 58 1.09 5.61 -22.14
C LYS A 58 1.19 5.98 -23.63
N ASP A 59 2.21 5.47 -24.30
CA ASP A 59 2.49 5.78 -25.72
C ASP A 59 1.98 4.69 -26.68
N ARG A 60 1.15 3.76 -26.19
CA ARG A 60 0.55 2.68 -26.99
C ARG A 60 -0.75 3.16 -27.64
N GLU A 61 -0.61 3.81 -28.79
CA GLU A 61 -1.75 4.29 -29.60
C GLU A 61 -2.56 3.16 -30.26
N ASP A 62 -2.00 1.95 -30.34
CA ASP A 62 -2.65 0.76 -30.89
C ASP A 62 -3.78 0.24 -29.98
N ILE A 63 -3.72 0.53 -28.67
CA ILE A 63 -4.74 0.11 -27.70
C ILE A 63 -5.77 1.22 -27.49
N LYS A 64 -6.80 1.24 -28.34
CA LYS A 64 -7.93 2.19 -28.19
C LYS A 64 -8.82 1.88 -26.99
N ASN A 65 -8.93 0.61 -26.60
CA ASN A 65 -9.76 0.14 -25.49
C ASN A 65 -9.00 -0.86 -24.60
N VAL A 66 -8.51 -0.37 -23.46
CA VAL A 66 -7.73 -1.16 -22.50
C VAL A 66 -8.53 -2.34 -21.94
N LYS A 67 -9.83 -2.16 -21.66
CA LYS A 67 -10.66 -3.22 -21.05
C LYS A 67 -10.82 -4.41 -21.98
N GLU A 68 -11.08 -4.13 -23.25
CA GLU A 68 -11.25 -5.16 -24.28
C GLU A 68 -9.94 -5.88 -24.55
N PHE A 69 -8.84 -5.14 -24.70
CA PHE A 69 -7.51 -5.71 -24.89
C PHE A 69 -7.11 -6.67 -23.75
N VAL A 70 -7.32 -6.27 -22.49
CA VAL A 70 -7.04 -7.14 -21.34
C VAL A 70 -7.98 -8.36 -21.32
N ARG A 71 -9.24 -8.20 -21.73
CA ARG A 71 -10.19 -9.32 -21.81
C ARG A 71 -9.74 -10.34 -22.85
N GLU A 72 -9.29 -9.91 -24.03
CA GLU A 72 -8.78 -10.81 -25.07
C GLU A 72 -7.54 -11.57 -24.60
N ILE A 73 -6.57 -10.90 -23.97
CA ILE A 73 -5.38 -11.56 -23.41
C ILE A 73 -5.75 -12.61 -22.35
N ARG A 74 -6.82 -12.37 -21.58
CA ARG A 74 -7.31 -13.29 -20.55
C ARG A 74 -8.14 -14.43 -21.09
N LYS A 75 -8.62 -14.37 -22.34
CA LYS A 75 -9.25 -15.52 -22.96
C LYS A 75 -8.16 -16.59 -23.15
N GLY A 76 -8.37 -17.75 -22.55
CA GLY A 76 -7.47 -18.89 -22.73
C GLY A 76 -7.25 -19.18 -24.22
N ARG A 77 -6.06 -19.67 -24.57
CA ARG A 77 -5.77 -20.04 -25.95
C ARG A 77 -6.46 -21.36 -26.25
N TYR A 78 -7.38 -21.36 -27.20
CA TYR A 78 -7.93 -22.58 -27.77
C TYR A 78 -7.11 -22.89 -29.02
N TYR A 79 -6.54 -24.09 -29.05
CA TYR A 79 -5.96 -24.66 -30.27
C TYR A 79 -7.04 -25.57 -30.85
N ASP A 80 -7.45 -25.31 -32.10
CA ASP A 80 -8.28 -26.26 -32.84
C ASP A 80 -7.39 -27.49 -33.14
N ASN A 81 -7.81 -28.66 -32.64
CA ASN A 81 -7.20 -29.97 -32.92
C ASN A 81 -7.82 -30.58 -34.19
#